data_AF-A0A7G7BM20-F1
#
_entry.id   AF-A0A7G7BM20-F1
#
_cell.length_a   1.000
_cell.length_b   1.000
_cell.length_c   1.000
_cell.angle_alpha   90.00
_cell.angle_beta   90.00
_cell.angle_gamma   90.00
#
_symmetry.space_group_name_H-M   'P 1'
#
loop_
_entity.id
_entity.type
_entity.pdbx_description
1 polymer ?
#
loop_
_entity_poly.entity_id
_entity_poly.type
_entity_poly.pdbx_seq_one_letter_code
_entity_poly.pdbx_strand_id
1 'polypeptide(L)'
;MDWTKQAQHDFQDMPAEGSDLVMSARAELVSAEDPYFRGIDADASLPHWMTVRPLASTSPGGPHIVDLAGGRGWLIYTFMRRHADPQIVVTEAFWA
;
A
#
# COMPACT_ATOMS: atom_id res chain seq x y z
N MET A 1 7.78 -1.74 8.01
CA MET A 1 7.31 -2.03 6.64
C MET A 1 8.50 -2.68 6.02
N ASP A 2 8.30 -3.91 5.61
CA ASP A 2 9.36 -4.74 5.08
C ASP A 2 9.22 -4.75 3.58
N TRP A 3 10.33 -4.93 2.90
CA TRP A 3 10.41 -4.79 1.46
C TRP A 3 11.10 -6.02 0.89
N THR A 4 10.66 -6.47 -0.28
CA THR A 4 11.53 -7.29 -1.11
C THR A 4 12.76 -6.46 -1.52
N LYS A 5 13.87 -7.13 -1.83
CA LYS A 5 15.09 -6.44 -2.27
C LYS A 5 14.84 -5.52 -3.47
N GLN A 6 14.01 -5.97 -4.41
CA GLN A 6 13.67 -5.20 -5.60
C GLN A 6 12.82 -3.98 -5.24
N ALA A 7 11.73 -4.16 -4.48
CA ALA A 7 10.87 -3.03 -4.10
C ALA A 7 11.61 -1.99 -3.24
N GLN A 8 12.55 -2.43 -2.40
CA GLN A 8 13.39 -1.52 -1.63
C GLN A 8 14.29 -0.67 -2.55
N HIS A 9 14.90 -1.30 -3.54
CA HIS A 9 15.73 -0.61 -4.53
C HIS A 9 14.89 0.40 -5.33
N ASP A 10 13.74 -0.03 -5.84
CA ASP A 10 12.85 0.82 -6.63
C ASP A 10 12.35 2.02 -5.81
N PHE A 11 12.01 1.82 -4.54
CA PHE A 11 11.64 2.89 -3.61
C PHE A 11 12.80 3.88 -3.36
N GLN A 12 14.03 3.39 -3.23
CA GLN A 12 15.21 4.23 -3.00
C GLN A 12 15.57 5.10 -4.21
N ASP A 13 15.22 4.63 -5.41
CA ASP A 13 15.44 5.36 -6.67
C ASP A 13 14.31 6.35 -7.01
N MET A 14 13.21 6.37 -6.23
CA MET A 14 12.10 7.28 -6.47
C MET A 14 12.51 8.75 -6.26
N PRO A 15 11.91 9.69 -7.03
CA PRO A 15 12.02 11.11 -6.69
C PRO A 15 11.38 11.37 -5.32
N ALA A 16 11.80 12.45 -4.66
CA ALA A 16 11.35 12.80 -3.31
C ALA A 16 9.82 12.85 -3.17
N GLU A 17 9.13 13.37 -4.19
CA GLU A 17 7.66 13.38 -4.23
C GLU A 17 7.06 11.98 -4.09
N GLY A 18 7.61 11.00 -4.81
CA GLY A 18 7.12 9.62 -4.79
C GLY A 18 7.41 8.93 -3.47
N SER A 19 8.64 9.07 -2.95
CA SER A 19 9.02 8.46 -1.68
C SER A 19 8.26 9.03 -0.49
N ASP A 20 8.02 10.35 -0.46
CA ASP A 20 7.21 11.01 0.57
C ASP A 20 5.75 10.53 0.53
N LEU A 21 5.18 10.38 -0.68
CA LEU A 21 3.80 9.92 -0.83
C LEU A 21 3.66 8.44 -0.45
N VAL A 22 4.64 7.60 -0.76
CA VAL A 22 4.70 6.20 -0.32
C VAL A 22 4.78 6.09 1.19
N MET A 23 5.58 6.93 1.84
CA MET A 23 5.68 6.95 3.31
C MET A 23 4.39 7.48 3.96
N SER A 24 3.71 8.41 3.31
CA SER A 24 2.38 8.89 3.72
C SER A 24 1.34 7.77 3.58
N ALA A 25 1.31 7.06 2.45
CA ALA A 25 0.42 5.93 2.23
C ALA A 25 0.64 4.83 3.27
N ARG A 26 1.90 4.53 3.60
CA ARG A 26 2.24 3.60 4.68
C ARG A 26 1.60 4.03 6.01
N ALA A 27 1.65 5.31 6.36
CA ALA A 27 1.09 5.81 7.62
C ALA A 27 -0.42 5.58 7.71
N GLU A 28 -1.14 5.80 6.61
CA GLU A 28 -2.57 5.49 6.51
C GLU A 28 -2.84 3.98 6.59
N LEU A 29 -2.06 3.16 5.88
CA LEU A 29 -2.26 1.70 5.85
C LEU A 29 -2.01 1.03 7.22
N VAL A 30 -1.07 1.53 8.03
CA VAL A 30 -0.78 0.94 9.34
C VAL A 30 -1.76 1.39 10.42
N SER A 31 -2.43 2.53 10.23
CA SER A 31 -3.43 3.07 11.16
C SER A 31 -4.86 2.61 10.82
N ALA A 32 -5.09 2.13 9.60
CA ALA A 32 -6.39 1.64 9.16
C ALA A 32 -6.92 0.47 10.00
N GLU A 33 -8.22 0.50 10.32
CA GLU A 33 -8.91 -0.56 11.07
C GLU A 33 -9.05 -1.85 10.23
N ASP A 34 -9.35 -1.73 8.93
CA ASP A 34 -9.31 -2.83 7.95
C ASP A 34 -8.36 -2.48 6.78
N PRO A 35 -7.07 -2.85 6.88
CA PRO A 35 -6.06 -2.54 5.86
C PRO A 35 -6.16 -3.39 4.60
N TYR A 36 -7.11 -4.32 4.54
CA TYR A 36 -7.49 -5.03 3.33
C TYR A 36 -8.60 -4.32 2.55
N PHE A 37 -9.23 -3.29 3.12
CA PHE A 37 -10.25 -2.47 2.46
C PHE A 37 -11.31 -3.31 1.73
N ARG A 38 -11.85 -4.34 2.40
CA ARG A 38 -12.73 -5.35 1.76
C ARG A 38 -14.19 -4.94 1.67
N GLY A 39 -14.57 -3.83 2.28
CA GLY A 39 -15.94 -3.31 2.33
C GLY A 39 -16.16 -2.12 1.40
N ILE A 40 -17.43 -1.85 1.06
CA ILE A 40 -17.82 -0.76 0.13
C ILE A 40 -17.39 0.62 0.65
N ASP A 41 -17.39 0.81 1.97
CA ASP A 41 -17.04 2.09 2.60
C ASP A 41 -15.61 2.11 3.16
N ALA A 42 -14.82 1.04 2.97
CA ALA A 42 -13.50 0.97 3.60
C ALA A 42 -12.56 2.07 3.08
N ASP A 43 -12.69 2.41 1.80
CA ASP A 43 -11.92 3.48 1.16
C ASP A 43 -12.39 4.89 1.55
N ALA A 44 -13.57 5.04 2.18
CA ALA A 44 -14.12 6.36 2.52
C ALA A 44 -13.29 7.13 3.56
N SER A 45 -12.41 6.43 4.28
CA SER A 45 -11.45 7.01 5.22
C SER A 45 -10.10 7.34 4.60
N LEU A 46 -9.84 6.88 3.37
CA LEU A 46 -8.58 7.13 2.69
C LEU A 46 -8.53 8.55 2.11
N PRO A 47 -7.35 9.18 2.10
CA PRO A 47 -7.16 10.42 1.38
C PRO A 47 -7.49 10.27 -0.12
N HIS A 48 -8.04 11.31 -0.74
CA HIS A 48 -8.45 11.29 -2.15
C HIS A 48 -7.32 11.00 -3.16
N TRP A 49 -6.06 11.10 -2.73
CA TRP A 49 -4.89 10.82 -3.57
C TRP A 49 -4.48 9.34 -3.53
N MET A 50 -5.18 8.52 -2.74
CA MET A 50 -4.89 7.11 -2.51
C MET A 50 -6.13 6.27 -2.82
N THR A 51 -5.94 5.10 -3.41
CA THR A 51 -7.00 4.10 -3.55
C THR A 51 -6.42 2.72 -3.33
N VAL A 52 -7.09 1.87 -2.56
CA VAL A 52 -6.63 0.52 -2.25
C VAL A 52 -7.61 -0.49 -2.82
N ARG A 53 -7.09 -1.56 -3.40
CA ARG A 53 -7.93 -2.67 -3.90
C ARG A 53 -7.19 -3.99 -3.86
N PRO A 54 -7.91 -5.12 -3.76
CA PRO A 54 -7.28 -6.43 -3.91
C PRO A 54 -6.70 -6.57 -5.32
N LEU A 55 -5.50 -7.14 -5.41
CA LEU A 55 -4.85 -7.39 -6.70
C LEU A 55 -5.63 -8.44 -7.52
N ALA A 56 -6.29 -9.38 -6.84
CA ALA A 56 -7.17 -10.36 -7.43
C ALA A 56 -8.51 -10.38 -6.68
N SER A 57 -9.62 -10.09 -7.37
CA SER A 57 -10.96 -10.06 -6.77
C SER A 57 -11.40 -11.41 -6.17
N THR A 58 -10.80 -12.52 -6.63
CA THR A 58 -11.04 -13.87 -6.09
C THR A 58 -10.31 -14.15 -4.78
N SER A 59 -9.38 -13.27 -4.36
CA SER A 59 -8.61 -13.37 -3.12
C SER A 59 -8.56 -12.02 -2.40
N PRO A 60 -9.67 -11.60 -1.78
CA PRO A 60 -9.76 -10.29 -1.10
C PRO A 60 -8.88 -10.16 0.15
N GLY A 61 -8.29 -11.26 0.64
CA GLY A 61 -7.28 -11.24 1.71
C GLY A 61 -5.83 -11.36 1.21
N GLY A 62 -5.64 -11.41 -0.12
CA GLY A 62 -4.33 -11.57 -0.74
C GLY A 62 -3.54 -10.27 -0.86
N PRO A 63 -2.60 -10.18 -1.81
CA PRO A 63 -1.91 -8.93 -2.10
C PRO A 63 -2.89 -7.83 -2.51
N HIS A 64 -2.59 -6.62 -2.07
CA HIS A 64 -3.34 -5.41 -2.39
C HIS A 64 -2.44 -4.46 -3.17
N ILE A 65 -3.06 -3.72 -4.08
CA ILE A 65 -2.41 -2.60 -4.74
C ILE A 65 -2.95 -1.31 -4.13
N VAL A 66 -2.04 -0.41 -3.78
CA VAL A 66 -2.36 0.98 -3.50
C VAL A 66 -1.94 1.82 -4.69
N ASP A 67 -2.91 2.48 -5.34
CA ASP A 67 -2.69 3.44 -6.41
C ASP A 67 -2.54 4.85 -5.79
N LEU A 68 -1.53 5.59 -6.25
CA LEU A 68 -1.09 6.87 -5.66
C LEU A 68 -1.16 8.01 -6.68
N ALA A 69 -1.54 9.19 -6.21
CA ALA A 69 -1.57 10.44 -6.99
C ALA A 69 -2.26 10.30 -8.35
N GLY A 70 -3.41 9.62 -8.38
CA GLY A 70 -4.18 9.39 -9.61
C GLY A 70 -3.48 8.47 -10.63
N GLY A 71 -2.61 7.56 -10.16
CA GLY A 71 -1.92 6.57 -10.99
C GLY A 71 -0.49 6.93 -11.37
N ARG A 72 0.11 7.95 -10.75
CA ARG A 72 1.54 8.28 -10.94
C ARG A 72 2.48 7.28 -10.27
N GLY A 73 1.99 6.56 -9.26
CA GLY A 73 2.73 5.50 -8.61
C GLY A 73 1.80 4.48 -7.99
N TRP A 74 2.37 3.35 -7.61
CA TRP A 74 1.64 2.30 -6.91
C TRP A 74 2.58 1.41 -6.09
N LEU A 75 2.02 0.72 -5.11
CA LEU A 75 2.71 -0.34 -4.37
C LEU A 75 1.85 -1.60 -4.35
N ILE A 76 2.47 -2.76 -4.52
CA ILE A 76 1.84 -4.04 -4.18
C ILE A 76 2.35 -4.46 -2.81
N TYR A 77 1.43 -4.75 -1.91
CA TYR A 77 1.76 -5.16 -0.56
C TYR A 77 0.87 -6.31 -0.06
N THR A 78 1.39 -7.05 0.91
CA THR A 78 0.60 -7.98 1.72
C THR A 78 0.54 -7.47 3.14
N PHE A 79 -0.66 -7.44 3.71
CA PHE A 79 -0.85 -7.22 5.13
C PHE A 79 -0.75 -8.54 5.90
N MET A 80 0.03 -8.56 6.97
CA MET A 80 0.15 -9.68 7.90
C MET A 80 -0.32 -9.22 9.27
N ARG A 81 -1.50 -9.70 9.68
CA ARG A 81 -2.04 -9.45 11.02
C ARG A 81 -1.23 -10.24 12.05
N ARG A 82 -0.33 -9.60 12.78
CA ARG A 82 0.34 -10.20 13.95
C ARG A 82 -0.40 -9.81 15.23
N HIS A 83 -0.17 -10.58 16.30
CA HIS A 83 -0.80 -10.35 17.61
C HIS A 83 -0.29 -9.08 18.32
N ALA A 84 0.94 -8.66 18.03
CA ALA A 84 1.54 -7.45 18.64
C ALA A 84 1.33 -6.23 17.74
N ASP A 85 1.92 -6.26 16.53
CA ASP A 85 1.85 -5.15 15.58
C ASP A 85 1.58 -5.64 14.16
N PRO A 86 0.65 -4.99 13.43
CA PRO A 86 0.44 -5.31 12.03
C PRO A 86 1.69 -5.04 11.19
N GLN A 87 1.99 -5.96 10.27
CA GLN A 87 3.14 -5.84 9.39
C GLN A 87 2.67 -5.72 7.94
N ILE A 88 3.21 -4.73 7.23
CA ILE A 88 3.04 -4.57 5.80
C ILE A 88 4.35 -4.99 5.12
N VAL A 89 4.24 -5.91 4.17
CA VAL A 89 5.34 -6.35 3.31
C VAL A 89 5.07 -5.87 1.90
N VAL A 90 5.91 -4.97 1.38
CA VAL A 90 5.86 -4.47 0.01
C VAL A 90 6.65 -5.39 -0.89
N THR A 91 6.00 -5.89 -1.94
CA THR A 91 6.61 -6.78 -2.92
C THR A 91 7.07 -6.07 -4.17
N GLU A 92 6.37 -5.00 -4.55
CA GLU A 92 6.67 -4.18 -5.73
C GLU A 92 6.35 -2.71 -5.43
N ALA A 93 7.14 -1.81 -5.99
CA ALA A 93 6.97 -0.37 -5.85
C ALA A 93 7.29 0.33 -7.18
N PHE A 94 6.47 1.29 -7.58
CA PHE A 94 6.65 1.99 -8.84
C PHE A 94 6.27 3.47 -8.72
N TRP A 95 7.00 4.31 -9.48
CA TRP A 95 6.73 5.74 -9.62
C TRP A 95 7.14 6.23 -11.02
N ALA A 96 6.33 7.09 -11.64
CA ALA A 96 6.54 7.68 -12.97
C ALA A 96 6.85 9.19 -12.93
#